data_AF-A0A821Q8J0-F1
#
_entry.id   AF-A0A821Q8J0-F1
#
_cell.length_a   1.000
_cell.length_b   1.000
_cell.length_c   1.000
_cell.angle_alpha   90.00
_cell.angle_beta   90.00
_cell.angle_gamma   90.00
#
_symmetry.space_group_name_H-M   'P 1'
#
loop_
_entity.id
_entity.type
_entity.pdbx_description
1 polymer ?
#
loop_
_entity_poly.entity_id
_entity_poly.type
_entity_poly.pdbx_seq_one_letter_code
_entity_poly.pdbx_strand_id
1 'polypeptide(L)'
;EEFISITDKIIKRWLNEANEDVPFVVLTCGEKDMGKSTFTRYLINRALDHINSTFGLTYFDCDIGQCEFTIGGCLSYTDIETPLLGPPCSHIKSNAKSDRLLYYGF
;
A
#
# COMPACT_ATOMS: atom_id res chain seq x y z
N GLU A 1 -13.25 -7.70 -14.60
CA GLU A 1 -14.32 -8.14 -13.68
C GLU A 1 -13.77 -8.83 -12.43
N GLU A 2 -12.88 -9.80 -12.57
CA GLU A 2 -12.30 -10.53 -11.42
C GLU A 2 -11.53 -9.62 -10.45
N PHE A 3 -10.65 -8.75 -10.96
CA PHE A 3 -9.84 -7.83 -10.15
C PHE A 3 -10.67 -6.87 -9.27
N ILE A 4 -11.77 -6.35 -9.82
CA ILE A 4 -12.72 -5.49 -9.10
C ILE A 4 -13.43 -6.32 -8.03
N SER A 5 -13.92 -7.51 -8.39
CA SER A 5 -14.60 -8.41 -7.46
C SER A 5 -13.73 -8.82 -6.28
N ILE A 6 -12.45 -9.12 -6.51
CA ILE A 6 -11.49 -9.45 -5.45
C ILE A 6 -11.26 -8.24 -4.54
N THR A 7 -11.04 -7.05 -5.13
CA THR A 7 -10.84 -5.81 -4.37
C THR A 7 -12.04 -5.51 -3.47
N ASP A 8 -13.26 -5.61 -3.99
CA ASP A 8 -14.48 -5.38 -3.21
C ASP A 8 -14.64 -6.40 -2.08
N LYS A 9 -14.27 -7.66 -2.29
CA LYS A 9 -14.27 -8.70 -1.24
C LYS A 9 -13.27 -8.36 -0.13
N ILE A 10 -12.06 -7.93 -0.50
CA ILE A 10 -11.02 -7.55 0.46
C ILE A 10 -11.48 -6.35 1.29
N ILE A 11 -12.00 -5.29 0.65
CA ILE A 11 -12.48 -4.09 1.34
C ILE A 11 -13.66 -4.43 2.27
N LYS A 12 -14.64 -5.21 1.81
CA LYS A 12 -15.76 -5.64 2.67
C LYS A 12 -15.28 -6.42 3.89
N ARG A 13 -14.30 -7.30 3.70
CA ARG A 13 -13.73 -8.08 4.79
C ARG A 13 -12.97 -7.19 5.76
N TRP A 14 -12.18 -6.26 5.25
CA TRP A 14 -11.49 -5.25 6.06
C TRP A 14 -12.50 -4.47 6.92
N LEU A 15 -13.54 -3.87 6.32
CA LEU A 15 -14.53 -3.07 7.04
C LEU A 15 -15.28 -3.84 8.15
N ASN A 16 -15.36 -5.18 8.05
CA ASN A 16 -16.03 -6.02 9.03
C ASN A 16 -15.09 -6.59 10.11
N GLU A 17 -13.81 -6.82 9.78
CA GLU A 17 -12.86 -7.54 10.64
C GLU A 17 -11.84 -6.61 11.33
N ALA A 18 -11.49 -5.47 10.73
CA ALA A 18 -10.55 -4.55 11.37
C ALA A 18 -11.13 -3.92 12.63
N ASN A 19 -10.26 -3.80 13.62
CA ASN A 19 -10.52 -3.10 14.88
C ASN A 19 -9.21 -2.49 15.38
N GLU A 20 -9.29 -1.67 16.42
CA GLU A 20 -8.13 -0.96 16.96
C GLU A 20 -7.03 -1.89 17.49
N ASP A 21 -7.40 -3.09 17.98
CA ASP A 21 -6.47 -4.04 18.58
C ASP A 21 -5.83 -4.99 17.55
N VAL A 22 -6.52 -5.24 16.42
CA VAL A 22 -6.11 -6.20 15.40
C VAL A 22 -6.20 -5.56 14.01
N PRO A 23 -5.04 -5.22 13.39
CA PRO A 23 -5.04 -4.67 12.05
C PRO A 23 -5.41 -5.73 11.01
N PHE A 24 -6.17 -5.34 10.00
CA PHE A 24 -6.41 -6.18 8.82
C PHE A 24 -5.25 -6.04 7.84
N VAL A 25 -4.51 -7.12 7.61
CA VAL A 25 -3.30 -7.12 6.79
C VAL A 25 -3.54 -7.83 5.46
N VAL A 26 -3.21 -7.15 4.36
CA VAL A 26 -3.24 -7.72 3.00
C VAL A 26 -1.82 -7.80 2.46
N LEU A 27 -1.39 -9.01 2.11
CA LEU A 27 -0.10 -9.26 1.48
C LEU A 27 -0.29 -9.57 -0.01
N THR A 28 0.37 -8.80 -0.87
CA THR A 28 0.39 -9.05 -2.31
C THR A 28 1.72 -9.69 -2.70
N CYS A 29 1.69 -10.95 -3.15
CA CYS A 29 2.87 -11.73 -3.54
C CYS A 29 2.66 -12.41 -4.89
N GLY A 30 3.77 -12.80 -5.53
CA GLY A 30 3.79 -13.44 -6.84
C GLY A 30 5.05 -13.10 -7.65
N GLU A 31 5.21 -13.73 -8.81
CA GLU A 31 6.38 -13.56 -9.66
C GLU A 31 6.56 -12.11 -10.17
N LYS A 32 7.76 -11.79 -10.64
CA LYS A 32 8.07 -10.51 -11.27
C LYS A 32 7.11 -10.25 -12.45
N ASP A 33 6.72 -9.00 -12.65
CA ASP A 33 5.89 -8.55 -13.78
C ASP A 33 4.45 -9.12 -13.84
N MET A 34 3.96 -9.75 -12.77
CA MET A 34 2.57 -10.24 -12.66
C MET A 34 1.54 -9.14 -12.29
N GLY A 35 1.93 -7.87 -12.28
CA GLY A 35 1.03 -6.76 -11.97
C GLY A 35 0.76 -6.49 -10.48
N LYS A 36 1.59 -7.03 -9.58
CA LYS A 36 1.47 -6.85 -8.12
C LYS A 36 1.37 -5.39 -7.70
N SER A 37 2.33 -4.55 -8.10
CA SER A 37 2.33 -3.13 -7.75
C SER A 37 1.12 -2.39 -8.32
N THR A 38 0.61 -2.82 -9.49
CA THR A 38 -0.63 -2.30 -10.07
C THR A 38 -1.85 -2.68 -9.23
N PHE A 39 -1.94 -3.93 -8.78
CA PHE A 39 -2.98 -4.35 -7.84
C PHE A 39 -2.91 -3.62 -6.51
N THR A 40 -1.72 -3.52 -5.93
CA THR A 40 -1.50 -2.80 -4.68
C THR A 40 -1.95 -1.34 -4.78
N ARG A 41 -1.52 -0.60 -5.82
CA ARG A 41 -1.96 0.80 -6.03
C ARG A 41 -3.48 0.90 -6.22
N TYR A 42 -4.07 0.00 -6.99
CA TYR A 42 -5.52 -0.01 -7.18
C TYR A 42 -6.26 -0.28 -5.86
N LEU A 43 -5.83 -1.28 -5.10
CA LEU A 43 -6.40 -1.60 -3.79
C LEU A 43 -6.27 -0.44 -2.82
N ILE A 44 -5.11 0.23 -2.76
CA ILE A 44 -4.88 1.42 -1.93
C ILE A 44 -5.86 2.54 -2.32
N ASN A 45 -5.97 2.85 -3.61
CA ASN A 45 -6.85 3.92 -4.08
C ASN A 45 -8.32 3.63 -3.77
N ARG A 46 -8.76 2.37 -3.98
CA ARG A 46 -10.12 1.94 -3.65
C ARG A 46 -10.38 1.90 -2.15
N ALA A 47 -9.39 1.48 -1.37
CA ALA A 47 -9.43 1.49 0.07
C ALA A 47 -9.69 2.92 0.58
N LEU A 48 -8.89 3.90 0.16
CA LEU A 48 -9.02 5.31 0.59
C LEU A 48 -10.42 5.90 0.40
N ASP A 49 -11.20 5.44 -0.59
CA ASP A 49 -12.60 5.86 -0.77
C ASP A 49 -13.52 5.49 0.41
N HIS A 50 -13.13 4.51 1.22
CA HIS A 50 -13.97 3.92 2.28
C HIS A 50 -13.49 4.20 3.71
N ILE A 51 -12.21 4.52 3.94
CA ILE A 51 -11.59 4.43 5.29
C ILE A 51 -11.28 5.78 5.94
N ASN A 52 -11.55 6.89 5.27
CA ASN A 52 -11.18 8.26 5.67
C ASN A 52 -11.74 8.75 7.02
N SER A 53 -12.37 7.90 7.85
CA SER A 53 -12.95 8.31 9.14
C SER A 53 -12.84 7.29 10.27
N THR A 54 -12.46 6.03 10.00
CA THR A 54 -12.53 4.96 11.02
C THR A 54 -11.21 4.24 11.25
N PHE A 55 -10.39 4.02 10.20
CA PHE A 55 -9.12 3.31 10.32
C PHE A 55 -8.06 3.94 9.42
N GLY A 56 -6.81 4.03 9.89
CA GLY A 56 -5.69 4.43 9.04
C GLY A 56 -5.33 3.36 8.00
N LEU A 57 -4.77 3.77 6.88
CA LEU A 57 -4.19 2.88 5.87
C LEU A 57 -2.68 3.08 5.84
N THR A 58 -1.93 2.01 6.12
CA THR A 58 -0.47 2.01 6.02
C THR A 58 -0.02 1.02 4.94
N TYR A 59 0.93 1.45 4.11
CA TYR A 59 1.60 0.61 3.14
C TYR A 59 3.00 0.21 3.64
N PHE A 60 3.29 -1.08 3.60
CA PHE A 60 4.62 -1.62 3.90
C PHE A 60 5.25 -2.19 2.63
N ASP A 61 6.29 -1.51 2.14
CA ASP A 61 7.03 -1.90 0.95
C ASP A 61 8.25 -2.75 1.31
N CYS A 62 8.35 -3.90 0.67
CA CYS A 62 9.44 -4.85 0.81
C CYS A 62 10.21 -5.10 -0.49
N ASP A 63 9.82 -4.47 -1.61
CA ASP A 63 10.47 -4.65 -2.90
C ASP A 63 11.53 -3.56 -3.11
N ILE A 64 12.77 -3.83 -2.67
CA ILE A 64 13.89 -2.90 -2.78
C ILE A 64 14.29 -2.58 -4.24
N GLY A 65 13.88 -3.41 -5.21
CA GLY A 65 14.20 -3.23 -6.63
C GLY A 65 13.17 -2.38 -7.37
N GLN A 66 11.96 -2.26 -6.83
CA GLN A 66 10.86 -1.50 -7.41
C GLN A 66 10.06 -0.78 -6.31
N CYS A 67 10.75 0.05 -5.53
CA CYS A 67 10.15 0.77 -4.41
C CYS A 67 9.02 1.72 -4.86
N GLU A 68 8.00 1.82 -4.03
CA GLU A 68 6.98 2.85 -4.03
C GLU A 68 7.33 3.89 -2.95
N PHE A 69 7.02 5.17 -3.17
CA PHE A 69 7.28 6.30 -2.24
C PHE A 69 8.74 6.62 -1.92
N THR A 70 9.69 5.72 -2.21
CA THR A 70 11.10 5.86 -1.79
C THR A 70 12.05 5.59 -2.95
N ILE A 71 13.33 5.90 -2.74
CA ILE A 71 14.39 5.52 -3.67
C ILE A 71 14.65 4.02 -3.56
N GLY A 72 15.26 3.42 -4.61
CA GLY A 72 15.63 2.01 -4.57
C GLY A 72 16.57 1.65 -3.42
N GLY A 73 16.54 0.38 -3.01
CA GLY A 73 17.34 -0.13 -1.89
C GLY A 73 16.69 0.08 -0.52
N CYS A 74 15.43 0.49 -0.47
CA CYS A 74 14.72 0.85 0.75
C CYS A 74 13.57 -0.11 1.08
N LEU A 75 13.41 -0.39 2.38
CA LEU A 75 12.19 -0.92 2.97
C LEU A 75 11.46 0.24 3.63
N SER A 76 10.16 0.38 3.40
CA SER A 76 9.41 1.55 3.88
C SER A 76 8.06 1.18 4.46
N TYR A 77 7.71 1.82 5.57
CA TYR A 77 6.40 1.79 6.19
C TYR A 77 5.82 3.21 6.15
N THR A 78 4.75 3.40 5.37
CA THR A 78 4.26 4.71 4.96
C THR A 78 2.75 4.83 5.13
N ASP A 79 2.30 5.78 5.95
CA ASP A 79 0.88 6.08 6.10
C ASP A 79 0.34 6.78 4.84
N ILE A 80 -0.80 6.31 4.34
CA ILE A 80 -1.39 6.77 3.09
C ILE A 80 -2.67 7.54 3.38
N GLU A 81 -2.69 8.80 2.96
CA GLU A 81 -3.84 9.71 3.13
C GLU A 81 -4.42 10.18 1.79
N THR A 82 -3.69 9.97 0.68
CA THR A 82 -4.06 10.47 -0.65
C THR A 82 -3.89 9.40 -1.72
N PRO A 83 -4.75 9.38 -2.76
CA PRO A 83 -4.64 8.43 -3.85
C PRO A 83 -3.28 8.48 -4.57
N LEU A 84 -2.79 7.30 -4.97
CA LEU A 84 -1.57 7.08 -5.73
C LEU A 84 -1.89 7.20 -7.22
N LEU A 85 -1.69 8.40 -7.75
CA LEU A 85 -1.92 8.72 -9.14
C LEU A 85 -0.58 8.97 -9.84
N GLY A 86 -0.28 8.12 -10.82
CA GLY A 86 0.95 8.21 -11.61
C GLY A 86 2.02 7.17 -11.23
N PRO A 87 3.22 7.28 -11.82
CA PRO A 87 4.33 6.35 -11.57
C PRO A 87 4.94 6.53 -10.18
N PRO A 88 5.73 5.55 -9.66
CA PRO A 88 6.35 5.63 -8.33
C PRO A 88 7.13 6.94 -8.07
N CYS A 89 7.78 7.49 -9.09
CA CYS A 89 8.53 8.74 -8.97
C CYS A 89 7.68 10.00 -8.81
N SER A 90 6.36 9.96 -9.07
CA SER A 90 5.48 11.12 -8.97
C SER A 90 5.04 11.42 -7.54
N HIS A 91 5.27 10.50 -6.60
CA HIS A 91 4.78 10.60 -5.23
C HIS A 91 5.82 10.12 -4.21
N ILE A 92 7.11 10.31 -4.53
CA ILE A 92 8.20 10.10 -3.58
C ILE A 92 7.97 11.00 -2.37
N LYS A 93 7.95 10.40 -1.17
CA LYS A 93 7.82 11.13 0.08
C LYS A 93 9.20 11.47 0.63
N SER A 94 9.42 12.75 0.93
CA SER A 94 10.68 13.26 1.48
C SER A 94 10.68 13.39 3.01
N ASN A 95 9.56 13.12 3.68
CA ASN A 95 9.34 13.54 5.07
C ASN A 95 9.33 12.38 6.07
N ALA A 96 10.44 12.26 6.82
CA ALA A 96 10.73 11.29 7.88
C ALA A 96 9.85 11.38 9.15
N LYS A 97 8.69 12.05 9.12
CA LYS A 97 7.91 12.30 10.34
C LYS A 97 6.88 11.20 10.65
N SER A 98 6.34 10.56 9.61
CA SER A 98 5.39 9.44 9.73
C SER A 98 5.94 8.15 9.12
N ASP A 99 6.91 8.27 8.21
CA ASP A 99 7.42 7.15 7.44
C ASP A 99 8.64 6.51 8.13
N ARG A 100 8.58 5.20 8.39
CA ARG A 100 9.75 4.44 8.88
C ARG A 100 10.46 3.86 7.67
N LEU A 101 11.67 4.36 7.43
CA LEU A 101 12.51 3.97 6.29
C LEU A 101 13.76 3.25 6.78
N LEU A 102 14.05 2.10 6.19
CA LEU A 102 15.32 1.40 6.38
C LEU A 102 16.00 1.25 5.03
N TYR A 103 17.20 1.80 4.91
CA TYR A 103 18.07 1.52 3.76
C TYR A 103 18.70 0.14 3.94
N TYR A 104 18.32 -0.80 3.07
CA TYR A 104 18.83 -2.17 3.07
C TYR A 104 20.14 -2.31 2.28
N GLY A 105 20.31 -1.49 1.23
CA GLY A 105 21.47 -1.52 0.36
C GLY A 105 21.13 -1.90 -1.09
N PHE A 106 22.18 -1.98 -1.91
CA PHE A 106 22.16 -2.49 -3.28
C PHE A 106 23.20 -3.60 -3.44
#